data_AF-W8YK72-F1
#
_entry.id   AF-W8YK72-F1
#
_cell.length_a   1.000
_cell.length_b   1.000
_cell.length_c   1.000
_cell.angle_alpha   90.00
_cell.angle_beta   90.00
_cell.angle_gamma   90.00
#
_symmetry.space_group_name_H-M   'P 1'
#
loop_
_entity.id
_entity.type
_entity.pdbx_description
1 polymer ?
#
loop_
_entity_poly.entity_id
_entity_poly.type
_entity_poly.pdbx_seq_one_letter_code
_entity_poly.pdbx_strand_id
1 'polypeptide(L)' 'MKAGYILMAALGAALILFGLLPVAYAYPSSSGPDSGPRTRWELMLIISYENGTASVVIGILLLLLAASMLFFLNNKTAAA' A
#
# COMPACT_ATOMS: atom_id res chain seq x y z
N MET A 1 20.01 6.77 10.08
CA MET A 1 19.00 7.16 9.08
C MET A 1 18.67 6.08 8.04
N LYS A 2 19.29 4.88 8.05
CA LYS A 2 19.02 3.85 7.03
C LYS A 2 17.69 3.09 7.20
N ALA A 3 17.24 2.90 8.44
CA ALA A 3 15.99 2.18 8.72
C ALA A 3 14.73 2.92 8.21
N GLY A 4 14.77 4.25 8.12
CA GLY A 4 13.63 5.07 7.72
C GLY A 4 13.18 4.84 6.28
N TYR A 5 14.12 4.89 5.32
CA TYR A 5 13.77 4.65 3.90
C TYR A 5 13.35 3.20 3.65
N ILE A 6 13.92 2.23 4.38
CA ILE A 6 13.52 0.82 4.30
C ILE A 6 12.08 0.65 4.77
N LEU A 7 11.71 1.27 5.92
CA LEU A 7 10.35 1.23 6.44
C LEU A 7 9.36 1.90 5.47
N MET A 8 9.71 3.07 4.92
CA MET A 8 8.89 3.75 3.91
C MET A 8 8.69 2.89 2.67
N ALA A 9 9.74 2.23 2.18
CA ALA A 9 9.65 1.35 1.03
C ALA A 9 8.78 0.11 1.31
N ALA A 10 8.93 -0.51 2.48
CA ALA A 10 8.13 -1.65 2.89
C ALA A 10 6.64 -1.28 3.02
N LEU A 11 6.33 -0.15 3.65
CA LEU A 11 4.96 0.36 3.76
C LEU A 11 4.37 0.73 2.39
N GLY A 12 5.18 1.35 1.51
CA GLY A 12 4.76 1.69 0.16
C GLY A 12 4.40 0.45 -0.67
N ALA A 13 5.25 -0.58 -0.62
CA ALA A 13 4.99 -1.86 -1.27
C ALA A 13 3.73 -2.55 -0.71
N ALA A 14 3.57 -2.57 0.62
CA ALA A 14 2.39 -3.16 1.25
C ALA A 14 1.09 -2.45 0.85
N LEU A 15 1.09 -1.12 0.78
CA LEU A 15 -0.08 -0.33 0.36
C LEU A 15 -0.45 -0.55 -1.10
N ILE A 16 0.53 -0.69 -1.99
CA ILE A 16 0.29 -1.02 -3.39
C ILE A 16 -0.32 -2.42 -3.51
N LEU A 17 0.26 -3.42 -2.83
CA LEU A 17 -0.28 -4.77 -2.82
C LEU A 17 -1.70 -4.81 -2.28
N PHE A 18 -1.96 -4.07 -1.20
CA PHE A 18 -3.29 -3.94 -0.63
C PHE A 18 -4.28 -3.29 -1.60
N GLY A 19 -3.92 -2.17 -2.22
CA GLY A 19 -4.81 -1.45 -3.13
C GLY A 19 -5.02 -2.14 -4.48
N LEU A 20 -4.18 -3.11 -4.83
CA LEU A 20 -4.32 -3.95 -6.02
C LEU A 20 -5.15 -5.22 -5.79
N LEU A 21 -5.58 -5.51 -4.55
CA LEU A 21 -6.47 -6.66 -4.26
C LEU A 21 -7.71 -6.73 -5.18
N PRO A 22 -8.39 -5.61 -5.54
CA PRO A 22 -9.58 -5.64 -6.41
C PRO A 22 -9.31 -6.14 -7.83
N VAL A 23 -8.05 -6.16 -8.26
CA VAL A 23 -7.63 -6.69 -9.57
C VAL A 23 -7.59 -8.22 -9.55
N ALA A 24 -7.27 -8.81 -8.39
CA ALA A 24 -7.09 -10.25 -8.25
C ALA A 24 -8.31 -10.97 -7.65
N TYR A 25 -9.12 -10.27 -6.84
CA TYR A 25 -10.23 -10.83 -6.10
C TYR A 25 -11.52 -10.08 -6.41
N ALA A 26 -12.62 -10.81 -6.58
CA ALA A 26 -13.94 -10.22 -6.80
C ALA A 26 -14.49 -9.56 -5.52
N TYR A 27 -15.35 -8.56 -5.71
CA TYR A 27 -16.03 -7.89 -4.61
C TYR A 27 -16.89 -8.89 -3.84
N PRO A 28 -16.75 -9.00 -2.51
CA PRO A 28 -17.56 -9.91 -1.71
C PRO A 28 -18.97 -9.33 -1.58
N SER A 29 -19.86 -9.72 -2.48
CA SER A 29 -21.29 -9.40 -2.39
C SER A 29 -22.02 -10.49 -1.61
N SER A 30 -22.98 -10.11 -0.77
CA SER A 30 -23.94 -11.05 -0.21
C SER A 30 -25.37 -10.55 -0.40
N SER A 31 -26.24 -11.44 -0.89
CA SER A 31 -27.62 -11.15 -1.28
C SER A 31 -28.65 -11.44 -0.18
N GLY A 32 -28.20 -11.64 1.06
CA GLY A 32 -29.06 -11.93 2.22
C GLY A 32 -29.46 -10.70 3.02
N PRO A 33 -30.37 -10.83 4.01
CA PRO A 33 -30.76 -9.75 4.92
C PRO A 33 -29.56 -9.16 5.69
N ASP A 34 -28.57 -10.00 5.98
CA ASP A 34 -27.28 -9.62 6.55
C ASP A 34 -26.26 -9.44 5.42
N SER A 35 -26.30 -8.28 4.77
CA SER A 35 -25.48 -7.96 3.59
C SER A 35 -24.07 -7.44 3.91
N GLY A 36 -23.66 -7.47 5.18
CA GLY A 36 -22.34 -7.03 5.63
C GLY A 36 -21.22 -8.07 5.44
N PRO A 37 -19.95 -7.68 5.66
CA PRO A 37 -18.83 -8.60 5.61
C PRO A 37 -18.95 -9.66 6.72
N ARG A 38 -18.92 -10.93 6.32
CA ARG A 38 -18.99 -12.10 7.21
C ARG A 38 -17.64 -12.43 7.83
N THR A 39 -16.56 -12.05 7.17
CA THR A 39 -15.19 -12.32 7.64
C THR A 39 -14.31 -11.07 7.57
N ARG A 40 -13.21 -11.09 8.33
CA ARG A 40 -12.19 -10.03 8.26
C ARG A 40 -11.56 -9.90 6.87
N TRP A 41 -11.49 -11.00 6.12
CA TRP A 41 -11.01 -11.01 4.74
C TRP A 41 -11.94 -10.24 3.81
N GLU A 42 -13.25 -10.48 3.90
CA GLU A 42 -14.24 -9.74 3.11
C GLU A 42 -14.22 -8.24 3.43
N LEU A 43 -14.11 -7.89 4.72
CA LEU A 43 -13.98 -6.50 5.15
C LEU A 43 -12.72 -5.84 4.57
N MET A 44 -11.60 -6.57 4.57
CA MET A 44 -10.34 -6.09 3.98
C MET A 44 -10.46 -5.85 2.47
N LEU A 45 -11.14 -6.74 1.74
CA LEU A 45 -11.44 -6.57 0.32
C LEU A 45 -12.35 -5.37 0.08
N ILE A 46 -13.44 -5.21 0.85
CA ILE A 46 -14.36 -4.05 0.72
C ILE A 46 -13.60 -2.73 0.90
N ILE A 47 -12.79 -2.61 1.95
CA ILE A 47 -11.97 -1.41 2.18
C ILE A 47 -11.03 -1.17 1.00
N SER A 48 -10.44 -2.23 0.45
CA SER A 48 -9.57 -2.12 -0.72
C SER A 48 -10.32 -1.70 -1.99
N TYR A 49 -11.58 -2.11 -2.16
CA TYR A 49 -12.40 -1.61 -3.27
C TYR A 49 -12.74 -0.12 -3.13
N GLU A 50 -13.02 0.35 -1.92
CA GLU A 50 -13.36 1.75 -1.67
C GLU A 50 -12.14 2.68 -1.70
N ASN A 51 -11.00 2.22 -1.16
CA ASN A 51 -9.82 3.05 -0.92
C ASN A 51 -8.56 2.55 -1.66
N GLY A 52 -8.68 1.55 -2.53
CA GLY A 52 -7.54 0.88 -3.17
C GLY A 52 -6.73 1.83 -4.05
N THR A 53 -7.39 2.63 -4.87
CA THR A 53 -6.73 3.64 -5.72
C THR A 53 -5.92 4.63 -4.87
N ALA A 54 -6.50 5.14 -3.78
CA ALA A 54 -5.79 6.04 -2.86
C ALA A 54 -4.60 5.35 -2.19
N SER A 55 -4.77 4.08 -1.79
CA SER A 55 -3.71 3.26 -1.19
C SER A 55 -2.54 3.04 -2.16
N VAL A 56 -2.82 2.74 -3.44
CA VAL A 56 -1.80 2.61 -4.49
C VAL A 56 -1.05 3.93 -4.69
N VAL A 57 -1.77 5.05 -4.80
CA VAL A 57 -1.15 6.38 -4.97
C VAL A 57 -0.24 6.72 -3.81
N ILE A 58 -0.70 6.55 -2.56
CA ILE A 58 0.11 6.79 -1.36
C ILE A 58 1.34 5.86 -1.36
N GLY A 59 1.17 4.60 -1.73
CA GLY A 59 2.27 3.64 -1.79
C GLY A 59 3.34 4.02 -2.83
N ILE A 60 2.94 4.50 -4.02
CA ILE A 60 3.85 5.02 -5.04
C ILE A 60 4.62 6.24 -4.50
N LEU A 61 3.92 7.17 -3.85
CA LEU A 61 4.55 8.36 -3.27
C LEU A 61 5.58 7.99 -2.18
N LEU A 62 5.28 7.00 -1.34
CA LEU A 62 6.22 6.50 -0.34
C LEU A 62 7.46 5.85 -0.97
N LEU A 63 7.30 5.10 -2.06
CA LEU A 63 8.43 4.53 -2.80
C LEU A 63 9.31 5.61 -3.43
N LEU A 64 8.70 6.64 -4.03
CA LEU A 64 9.43 7.79 -4.59
C LEU A 64 10.18 8.57 -3.50
N LEU A 65 9.55 8.75 -2.33
CA LEU A 65 10.18 9.40 -1.19
C LEU A 65 11.35 8.57 -0.66
N ALA A 66 11.19 7.25 -0.52
CA ALA A 66 12.26 6.35 -0.10
C ALA A 66 13.43 6.36 -1.10
N ALA A 67 13.13 6.32 -2.40
CA ALA A 67 14.14 6.38 -3.46
C ALA A 67 14.91 7.70 -3.48
N SER A 68 14.21 8.83 -3.34
CA SER A 68 14.87 10.14 -3.28
C SER A 68 15.76 10.26 -2.05
N MET A 69 15.31 9.80 -0.88
CA MET A 69 16.12 9.80 0.34
C MET A 69 17.38 8.92 0.19
N LEU A 70 17.27 7.75 -0.44
CA LEU A 70 18.41 6.88 -0.74
C LEU A 70 19.42 7.57 -1.67
N PHE A 71 18.95 8.24 -2.73
CA PHE A 71 19.79 8.97 -3.66
C PHE A 71 20.59 10.09 -2.97
N PHE A 72 19.92 10.91 -2.16
CA PHE A 72 20.59 11.98 -1.41
C PHE A 72 21.58 11.45 -0.37
N LEU A 73 21.28 10.33 0.29
CA LEU A 73 22.20 9.69 1.24
C LEU A 73 23.48 9.19 0.54
N ASN A 74 23.35 8.55 -0.63
CA ASN A 74 24.50 8.05 -1.38
C ASN A 74 25.41 9.18 -1.89
N ASN A 75 24.83 10.30 -2.35
CA ASN A 75 25.63 11.45 -2.79
C ASN A 75 26.41 12.11 -1.66
N LYS A 76 25.87 12.12 -0.43
CA LYS A 76 26.58 12.64 0.75
C LYS A 76 27.76 11.76 1.16
N THR A 77 27.65 10.44 1.00
CA THR A 77 28.77 9.53 1.27
C THR A 77 29.87 9.56 0.21
N ALA A 78 29.56 9.98 -1.02
CA ALA A 78 30.57 10.10 -2.08
C ALA A 78 31.38 11.40 -2.02
N ALA A 79 30.91 12.40 -1.26
CA ALA A 79 31.55 13.72 -1.13
C ALA A 79 32.34 13.90 0.19
N ALA A 80 32.41 12.86 1.03
CA ALA A 80 33.14 12.82 2.30
C ALA A 80 34.33 11.87 2.21
#